data_AF-A0A250J667-F1
#
_entry.id   AF-A0A250J667-F1
#
_cell.length_a   1.000
_cell.length_b   1.000
_cell.length_c   1.000
_cell.angle_alpha   90.00
_cell.angle_beta   90.00
_cell.angle_gamma   90.00
#
_symmetry.space_group_name_H-M   'P 1'
#
loop_
_entity.id
_entity.type
_entity.pdbx_description
1 polymer ?
#
loop_
_entity_poly.entity_id
_entity_poly.type
_entity_poly.pdbx_seq_one_letter_code
_entity_poly.pdbx_strand_id
1 'polypeptide(L)' 'MLSIDTLHLRLPAGFEHRASSIVHLLGRELSRAPVQAELSLPLARLSLQLDPGLSDGEIARRIATALLATVEGTR' A
#
# COMPACT_ATOMS: atom_id res chain seq x y z
N MET A 1 -10.79 -8.02 -11.51
CA MET A 1 -10.53 -6.62 -11.88
C MET A 1 -10.36 -5.84 -10.59
N LEU A 2 -9.27 -5.09 -10.42
CA LEU A 2 -9.04 -4.27 -9.22
C LEU A 2 -9.45 -2.82 -9.55
N SER A 3 -10.46 -2.31 -8.85
CA SER A 3 -10.81 -0.88 -8.87
C SER A 3 -10.34 -0.25 -7.57
N ILE A 4 -9.70 0.92 -7.67
CA ILE A 4 -9.28 1.72 -6.52
C ILE A 4 -9.92 3.09 -6.67
N ASP A 5 -11.04 3.31 -5.98
CA ASP A 5 -11.76 4.59 -6.05
C ASP A 5 -10.96 5.70 -5.39
N THR A 6 -10.36 5.41 -4.24
CA THR A 6 -9.49 6.36 -3.53
C THR A 6 -8.49 5.63 -2.65
N LEU A 7 -7.23 6.07 -2.67
CA LEU A 7 -6.15 5.57 -1.82
C LEU A 7 -5.69 6.68 -0.88
N HIS A 8 -6.03 6.55 0.41
CA HIS A 8 -5.52 7.42 1.46
C HIS A 8 -4.42 6.71 2.24
N LEU A 9 -3.20 7.25 2.19
CA LEU A 9 -2.07 6.75 2.95
C LEU A 9 -1.72 7.73 4.08
N ARG A 10 -1.69 7.23 5.31
CA ARG A 10 -1.14 7.95 6.46
C ARG A 10 0.19 7.33 6.81
N LEU A 11 1.27 8.12 6.70
CA LEU A 11 2.62 7.69 7.03
C LEU A 11 3.03 8.26 8.40
N PRO A 12 4.03 7.66 9.07
CA PRO A 12 4.69 8.26 10.22
C PRO A 12 5.28 9.65 9.88
N ALA A 13 5.54 10.44 10.92
CA ALA A 13 6.27 11.70 10.77
C ALA A 13 7.63 11.47 10.08
N GLY A 14 8.06 12.42 9.26
CA GLY A 14 9.31 12.36 8.48
C GLY A 14 9.15 11.85 7.03
N PHE A 15 7.94 11.45 6.63
CA PHE A 15 7.63 11.04 5.25
C PHE A 15 6.73 12.03 4.50
N GLU A 16 6.48 13.22 5.06
CA GLU A 16 5.51 14.20 4.54
C GLU A 16 5.84 14.58 3.09
N HIS A 17 7.12 14.85 2.80
CA HIS A 17 7.58 15.21 1.46
C HIS A 17 7.58 14.04 0.46
N ARG A 18 7.55 12.80 0.97
CA ARG A 18 7.63 11.57 0.19
C ARG A 18 6.26 10.93 -0.03
N ALA A 19 5.27 11.32 0.78
CA ALA A 19 3.96 10.69 0.83
C ALA A 19 3.28 10.61 -0.53
N SER A 20 3.34 11.68 -1.33
CA SER A 20 2.74 11.70 -2.68
C SER A 20 3.39 10.69 -3.63
N SER A 21 4.73 10.61 -3.61
CA SER A 21 5.50 9.66 -4.44
C SER A 21 5.21 8.22 -4.02
N ILE A 22 5.22 7.97 -2.70
CA ILE A 22 4.93 6.65 -2.13
C ILE A 22 3.51 6.20 -2.48
N VAL A 23 2.50 7.06 -2.37
CA VAL A 23 1.11 6.76 -2.77
C VAL A 23 1.01 6.39 -4.25
N HIS A 24 1.66 7.15 -5.12
CA HIS A 24 1.62 6.89 -6.55
C HIS A 24 2.25 5.54 -6.89
N LEU A 25 3.43 5.26 -6.32
CA LEU A 25 4.11 3.98 -6.50
C LEU A 25 3.32 2.82 -5.90
N LEU A 26 2.66 3.02 -4.75
CA LEU A 26 1.79 2.02 -4.14
C LEU A 26 0.63 1.67 -5.07
N GLY A 27 -0.04 2.66 -5.66
CA GLY A 27 -1.09 2.42 -6.66
C GLY A 27 -0.59 1.58 -7.84
N ARG A 28 0.64 1.86 -8.32
CA ARG A 28 1.27 1.09 -9.40
C ARG A 28 1.61 -0.35 -9.01
N GLU A 29 2.05 -0.58 -7.78
CA GLU A 29 2.33 -1.93 -7.29
C GLU A 29 1.03 -2.73 -7.11
N LEU A 30 -0.03 -2.11 -6.59
CA LEU A 30 -1.35 -2.75 -6.44
C LEU A 30 -1.98 -3.07 -7.80
N SER A 31 -1.84 -2.21 -8.81
CA SER A 31 -2.40 -2.47 -10.15
C SER A 31 -1.76 -3.68 -10.84
N ARG A 32 -0.55 -4.09 -10.40
CA ARG A 32 0.15 -5.27 -10.91
C ARG A 32 -0.17 -6.54 -10.14
N ALA A 33 -0.84 -6.43 -9.00
CA ALA A 33 -1.14 -7.56 -8.16
C ALA A 33 -2.20 -8.46 -8.82
N PRO A 34 -2.00 -9.79 -8.85
CA PRO A 34 -3.00 -10.73 -9.33
C PRO A 34 -4.13 -10.85 -8.30
N VAL A 35 -5.15 -10.00 -8.40
CA VAL A 35 -6.30 -10.06 -7.49
C VAL A 35 -7.36 -11.01 -8.06
N GLN A 36 -7.57 -12.14 -7.37
CA GLN A 36 -8.47 -13.22 -7.82
C GLN A 36 -9.96 -12.97 -7.51
N ALA A 37 -10.28 -12.00 -6.64
CA ALA A 37 -11.65 -11.66 -6.26
C ALA A 37 -11.83 -10.15 -6.17
N GLU A 38 -13.06 -9.68 -6.33
CA GLU A 38 -13.39 -8.28 -6.05
C GLU A 38 -13.20 -8.01 -4.56
N LEU A 39 -12.49 -6.92 -4.25
CA LEU A 39 -11.98 -6.67 -2.91
C LEU A 39 -12.31 -5.25 -2.49
N SER A 40 -13.14 -5.15 -1.46
CA SER A 40 -13.50 -3.88 -0.84
C SER A 40 -12.86 -3.82 0.54
N LEU A 41 -11.85 -2.97 0.68
CA LEU A 41 -11.20 -2.67 1.95
C LEU A 41 -11.45 -1.20 2.31
N PRO A 42 -12.38 -0.90 3.22
CA PRO A 42 -12.66 0.48 3.58
C PRO A 42 -11.52 1.13 4.39
N LEU A 43 -10.81 0.34 5.21
CA LEU A 43 -9.65 0.80 5.97
C LEU A 43 -8.75 -0.38 6.35
N ALA A 44 -7.47 -0.31 6.01
CA ALA A 44 -6.46 -1.27 6.45
C ALA A 44 -5.43 -0.55 7.33
N ARG A 45 -5.23 -1.06 8.56
CA ARG A 45 -4.12 -0.64 9.43
C ARG A 45 -3.00 -1.67 9.30
N LEU A 46 -1.87 -1.23 8.78
CA LEU A 46 -0.70 -2.10 8.58
C LEU A 46 0.35 -1.79 9.63
N SER A 47 0.84 -2.82 10.31
CA SER A 47 1.97 -2.73 11.22
C SER A 47 3.26 -2.97 10.42
N LEU A 48 3.82 -1.88 9.88
CA LEU A 48 5.05 -1.91 9.08
C LEU A 48 6.13 -1.07 9.75
N GLN A 49 7.33 -1.63 9.85
CA GLN A 49 8.53 -0.84 10.15
C GLN A 49 9.02 -0.20 8.85
N LEU A 50 8.90 1.12 8.77
CA LEU A 50 9.40 1.92 7.65
C LEU A 50 10.66 2.66 8.11
N ASP A 51 11.80 2.28 7.55
CA ASP A 51 13.06 2.98 7.75
C ASP A 51 13.14 4.18 6.78
N PRO A 52 13.43 5.41 7.26
CA PRO A 52 13.62 6.58 6.40
C PRO A 52 14.67 6.40 5.30
N GLY A 53 15.66 5.53 5.48
CA GLY A 53 16.70 5.23 4.50
C GLY A 53 16.23 4.41 3.30
N LEU A 54 15.03 3.81 3.35
CA LEU A 54 14.47 3.06 2.21
C LEU A 54 14.07 4.00 1.08
N SER A 55 14.14 3.54 -0.16
CA SER A 55 13.58 4.26 -1.31
C SER A 55 12.04 4.27 -1.27
N ASP A 56 11.41 5.24 -1.94
CA ASP A 56 9.94 5.32 -2.03
C ASP A 56 9.34 4.04 -2.65
N GLY A 57 10.04 3.46 -3.63
CA GLY A 57 9.62 2.23 -4.30
C GLY A 57 9.66 1.02 -3.36
N GLU A 58 10.67 0.92 -2.50
CA GLU A 58 10.74 -0.17 -1.52
C GLU A 58 9.67 -0.04 -0.44
N ILE A 59 9.38 1.19 0.00
CA ILE A 59 8.28 1.46 0.92
C ILE A 59 6.94 1.07 0.28
N ALA A 60 6.68 1.55 -0.94
CA ALA A 60 5.46 1.24 -1.68
C ALA A 60 5.26 -0.27 -1.87
N ARG A 61 6.31 -0.99 -2.28
CA ARG A 61 6.28 -2.46 -2.43
C ARG A 61 5.98 -3.16 -1.12
N ARG A 62 6.62 -2.75 0.00
CA ARG A 62 6.36 -3.33 1.34
C ARG A 62 4.91 -3.12 1.77
N ILE A 63 4.37 -1.92 1.55
CA ILE A 63 2.97 -1.60 1.85
C ILE A 63 2.03 -2.48 1.00
N ALA A 64 2.29 -2.60 -0.30
CA ALA A 64 1.48 -3.42 -1.20
C ALA A 64 1.47 -4.89 -0.76
N THR A 65 2.63 -5.47 -0.46
CA THR A 65 2.74 -6.86 0.02
C THR A 65 1.97 -7.08 1.32
N ALA A 66 2.09 -6.18 2.30
CA ALA A 66 1.37 -6.32 3.56
C ALA A 66 -0.15 -6.14 3.40
N LEU A 67 -0.58 -5.24 2.51
CA LEU A 67 -1.98 -5.06 2.21
C LEU A 67 -2.58 -6.33 1.59
N LEU A 68 -1.90 -6.90 0.58
CA LEU A 68 -2.33 -8.13 -0.08
C LEU A 68 -2.34 -9.33 0.87
N ALA A 69 -1.35 -9.43 1.76
CA ALA A 69 -1.34 -10.49 2.79
C ALA A 69 -2.52 -10.36 3.77
N THR A 70 -2.89 -9.13 4.16
CA THR A 70 -4.05 -8.88 5.03
C THR A 70 -5.33 -9.35 4.34
N VAL A 71 -5.45 -9.05 3.06
CA VAL A 71 -6.56 -9.45 2.21
C VAL A 71 -6.69 -10.97 2.09
N GLU A 72 -5.59 -11.67 1.83
CA GLU A 72 -5.58 -13.12 1.66
C GLU A 72 -5.88 -13.86 2.97
N GLY A 73 -5.43 -13.32 4.11
CA GLY A 73 -5.67 -13.89 5.44
C GLY A 73 -7.06 -13.63 6.03
N THR A 74 -7.91 -12.83 5.39
CA THR A 74 -9.30 -12.56 5.83
C THR A 74 -10.31 -13.51 5.17
N ARG A 75 -9.85 -14.60 4.54
CA ARG A 75 -10.69 -15.66 3.95
C ARG A 75 -11.03 -16.77 4.95
#